data_AF-A0A6B1E873-F1
#
_entry.id   AF-A0A6B1E873-F1
#
_cell.length_a   1.000
_cell.length_b   1.000
_cell.length_c   1.000
_cell.angle_alpha   90.00
_cell.angle_beta   90.00
_cell.angle_gamma   90.00
#
_symmetry.space_group_name_H-M   'P 1'
#
loop_
_entity.id
_entity.type
_entity.pdbx_description
1 polymer ?
#
loop_
_entity_poly.entity_id
_entity_poly.type
_entity_poly.pdbx_seq_one_letter_code
_entity_poly.pdbx_strand_id
1 'polypeptide(L)'
;AADTGDGTAKSGFPDLTIVGSGYSYLQDWLPHVAQATTRQGLTDFVGLGRMALSYPQLPADLLAGRLLERKRICRTFSDCTTAPRNGMVSGCYPLDEHYKARDEYQRLLAIKKAATPR
;
A
#
# COMPACT_ATOMS: atom_id res chain seq x y z
N ALA A 1 -28.50 17.59 -4.36
CA ALA A 1 -27.56 17.59 -5.51
C ALA A 1 -26.80 18.92 -5.44
N ALA A 2 -25.53 19.02 -5.10
CA ALA A 2 -24.40 18.09 -5.21
C ALA A 2 -23.58 18.13 -3.91
N ASP A 3 -23.36 16.97 -3.30
CA ASP A 3 -22.18 16.70 -2.47
C ASP A 3 -21.29 15.81 -3.35
N THR A 4 -20.68 16.42 -4.36
CA THR A 4 -19.68 15.76 -5.19
C THR A 4 -18.45 15.63 -4.33
N GLY A 5 -18.06 14.40 -3.99
CA GLY A 5 -16.85 14.10 -3.22
C GLY A 5 -15.69 14.92 -3.76
N ASP A 6 -15.36 16.01 -3.09
CA ASP A 6 -14.43 16.99 -3.63
C ASP A 6 -13.03 16.51 -3.29
N GLY A 7 -12.31 16.03 -4.30
CA GLY A 7 -10.86 15.93 -4.21
C GLY A 7 -10.33 17.35 -4.17
N THR A 8 -10.44 18.02 -3.02
CA THR A 8 -10.21 19.48 -2.84
C THR A 8 -8.89 19.97 -3.43
N ALA A 9 -7.86 19.11 -3.43
CA ALA A 9 -6.61 19.38 -4.10
C ALA A 9 -6.73 19.39 -5.63
N LYS A 10 -7.45 18.45 -6.24
CA LYS A 10 -7.63 18.37 -7.69
C LYS A 10 -8.60 19.45 -8.21
N SER A 11 -9.66 19.76 -7.48
CA SER A 11 -10.57 20.86 -7.84
C SER A 11 -9.92 22.23 -7.69
N GLY A 12 -9.11 22.42 -6.63
CA GLY A 12 -8.37 23.66 -6.41
C GLY A 12 -7.19 23.88 -7.37
N PHE A 13 -6.62 22.80 -7.92
CA PHE A 13 -5.46 22.84 -8.81
C PHE A 13 -5.67 21.92 -10.03
N PRO A 14 -6.59 22.25 -10.95
CA PRO A 14 -7.01 21.34 -12.03
C PRO A 14 -5.86 20.93 -12.96
N ASP A 15 -4.93 21.85 -13.23
CA ASP A 15 -3.79 21.61 -14.12
C ASP A 15 -2.64 20.84 -13.45
N LEU A 16 -2.67 20.70 -12.12
CA LEU A 16 -1.67 19.93 -11.40
C LEU A 16 -2.00 18.43 -11.46
N THR A 17 -0.98 17.63 -11.73
CA THR A 17 -1.09 16.17 -11.63
C THR A 17 -1.06 15.74 -10.17
N ILE A 18 -2.10 15.03 -9.72
CA ILE A 18 -2.29 14.59 -8.34
C ILE A 18 -2.18 13.07 -8.24
N VAL A 19 -1.26 12.61 -7.38
CA VAL A 19 -1.10 11.21 -7.01
C VAL A 19 -1.71 10.98 -5.62
N GLY A 20 -2.80 10.22 -5.54
CA GLY A 20 -3.39 9.82 -4.27
C GLY A 20 -2.52 8.76 -3.60
N SER A 21 -2.46 8.78 -2.26
CA SER A 21 -1.69 7.82 -1.47
C SER A 21 -2.56 7.14 -0.41
N GLY A 22 -1.99 6.21 0.36
CA GLY A 22 -2.71 5.56 1.47
C GLY A 22 -3.61 4.37 1.08
N TYR A 23 -3.79 4.11 -0.22
CA TYR A 23 -4.64 3.04 -0.75
C TYR A 23 -4.36 1.64 -0.19
N SER A 24 -3.13 1.35 0.26
CA SER A 24 -2.79 0.05 0.85
C SER A 24 -3.62 -0.31 2.10
N TYR A 25 -4.21 0.67 2.81
CA TYR A 25 -5.13 0.41 3.92
C TYR A 25 -6.46 -0.20 3.49
N LEU A 26 -6.83 -0.01 2.22
CA LEU A 26 -8.10 -0.50 1.67
C LEU A 26 -8.03 -1.99 1.31
N GLN A 27 -6.82 -2.57 1.24
CA GLN A 27 -6.60 -4.01 1.05
C GLN A 27 -7.38 -4.55 -0.16
N ASP A 28 -8.32 -5.48 0.07
CA ASP A 28 -9.18 -6.07 -0.97
C ASP A 28 -10.00 -5.01 -1.73
N TRP A 29 -10.34 -3.88 -1.09
CA TRP A 29 -11.13 -2.80 -1.68
C TRP A 29 -10.29 -1.79 -2.47
N LEU A 30 -8.96 -1.88 -2.41
CA LEU A 30 -8.06 -0.98 -3.12
C LEU A 30 -8.45 -0.78 -4.59
N PRO A 31 -8.75 -1.82 -5.39
CA PRO A 31 -9.04 -1.64 -6.81
C PRO A 31 -10.34 -0.87 -7.06
N HIS A 32 -11.36 -1.12 -6.24
CA HIS A 32 -12.65 -0.47 -6.36
C HIS A 32 -12.56 1.02 -6.05
N VAL A 33 -11.85 1.37 -4.97
CA VAL A 33 -11.64 2.78 -4.60
C VAL A 33 -10.72 3.47 -5.61
N ALA A 34 -9.66 2.81 -6.07
CA ALA A 34 -8.77 3.31 -7.12
C ALA A 34 -9.53 3.66 -8.41
N GLN A 35 -10.45 2.79 -8.84
CA GLN A 35 -11.31 3.05 -9.99
C GLN A 35 -12.27 4.22 -9.75
N ALA A 36 -12.89 4.30 -8.56
CA ALA A 36 -13.82 5.37 -8.23
C ALA A 36 -13.14 6.73 -8.18
N THR A 37 -11.99 6.84 -7.48
CA THR A 37 -11.28 8.11 -7.31
C THR A 37 -10.74 8.66 -8.62
N THR A 38 -10.23 7.79 -9.50
CA THR A 38 -9.76 8.21 -10.83
C THR A 38 -10.93 8.63 -11.74
N ARG A 39 -12.02 7.86 -11.79
CA ARG A 39 -13.19 8.20 -12.62
C ARG A 39 -13.91 9.48 -12.19
N GLN A 40 -13.92 9.77 -10.90
CA GLN A 40 -14.56 10.96 -10.35
C GLN A 40 -13.65 12.19 -10.35
N GLY A 41 -12.42 12.08 -10.89
CA GLY A 41 -11.48 13.20 -10.93
C GLY A 41 -10.94 13.62 -9.57
N LEU A 42 -10.89 12.70 -8.60
CA LEU A 42 -10.34 12.96 -7.25
C LEU A 42 -8.81 12.85 -7.23
N THR A 43 -8.25 12.10 -8.18
CA THR A 43 -6.81 11.94 -8.39
C THR A 43 -6.54 11.56 -9.84
N ASP A 44 -5.37 11.92 -10.37
CA ASP A 44 -4.93 11.47 -11.70
C ASP A 44 -4.27 10.07 -11.64
N PHE A 45 -3.56 9.78 -10.54
CA PHE A 45 -2.85 8.51 -10.35
C PHE A 45 -3.06 7.91 -8.96
N VAL A 46 -3.12 6.58 -8.89
CA VAL A 46 -3.20 5.84 -7.64
C VAL A 46 -1.81 5.38 -7.24
N GLY A 47 -1.25 6.01 -6.21
CA GLY A 47 0.06 5.67 -5.66
C GLY A 47 0.02 4.39 -4.82
N LEU A 48 0.86 3.42 -5.18
CA LEU A 48 1.05 2.19 -4.40
C LEU A 48 2.33 2.26 -3.58
N GLY A 49 2.18 2.40 -2.27
CA GLY A 49 3.29 2.31 -1.32
C GLY A 49 3.58 0.88 -0.90
N ARG A 50 3.23 0.53 0.35
CA ARG A 50 3.52 -0.78 0.96
C ARG A 50 2.94 -1.97 0.19
N MET A 51 1.84 -1.77 -0.54
CA MET A 51 1.27 -2.79 -1.42
C MET A 51 2.23 -3.21 -2.54
N ALA A 52 3.02 -2.29 -3.08
CA ALA A 52 3.99 -2.62 -4.12
C ALA A 52 5.13 -3.53 -3.62
N LEU A 53 5.39 -3.57 -2.31
CA LEU A 53 6.38 -4.45 -1.71
C LEU A 53 5.87 -5.89 -1.52
N SER A 54 4.58 -6.06 -1.23
CA SER A 54 4.00 -7.39 -1.01
C SER A 54 3.37 -7.99 -2.27
N TYR A 55 2.93 -7.13 -3.19
CA TYR A 55 2.31 -7.52 -4.45
C TYR A 55 2.74 -6.60 -5.62
N PRO A 56 3.99 -6.68 -6.10
CA PRO A 56 4.51 -5.80 -7.15
C PRO A 56 3.72 -5.88 -8.47
N GLN A 57 3.12 -7.03 -8.78
CA GLN A 57 2.35 -7.27 -10.00
C GLN A 57 0.90 -6.77 -9.92
N LEU A 58 0.45 -6.25 -8.78
CA LEU A 58 -0.94 -5.84 -8.55
C LEU A 58 -1.51 -4.97 -9.69
N PRO A 59 -0.84 -3.90 -10.17
CA PRO A 59 -1.38 -3.09 -11.27
C PRO A 59 -1.64 -3.90 -12.54
N ALA A 60 -0.69 -4.75 -12.92
CA ALA A 60 -0.80 -5.56 -14.13
C ALA A 60 -1.92 -6.61 -14.01
N ASP A 61 -2.06 -7.23 -12.84
CA ASP A 61 -3.13 -8.20 -12.57
C ASP A 61 -4.51 -7.55 -12.61
N LEU A 62 -4.66 -6.38 -11.99
CA LEU A 62 -5.91 -5.62 -12.00
C LEU A 62 -6.32 -5.18 -13.41
N LEU A 63 -5.39 -4.64 -14.18
CA LEU A 63 -5.65 -4.22 -15.56
C LEU A 63 -5.98 -5.40 -16.48
N ALA A 64 -5.43 -6.58 -16.20
CA ALA A 64 -5.76 -7.81 -16.92
C ALA A 64 -7.06 -8.48 -16.42
N GLY A 65 -7.77 -7.89 -15.46
CA GLY A 65 -9.01 -8.46 -14.90
C GLY A 65 -8.78 -9.75 -14.09
N ARG A 66 -7.55 -10.00 -13.64
CA ARG A 66 -7.23 -11.16 -12.81
C ARG A 66 -7.76 -10.99 -11.38
N LEU A 67 -8.11 -12.11 -10.76
CA LEU A 67 -8.51 -12.14 -9.35
C LEU A 67 -7.33 -11.74 -8.46
N LEU A 68 -7.62 -10.99 -7.40
CA LEU A 68 -6.61 -10.60 -6.41
C LEU A 68 -6.03 -11.82 -5.69
N GLU A 69 -4.70 -11.94 -5.67
CA GLU A 69 -4.01 -12.89 -4.81
C GLU A 69 -4.03 -12.43 -3.34
N ARG A 70 -5.07 -12.82 -2.59
CA ARG A 70 -5.27 -12.43 -1.18
C ARG A 70 -4.03 -12.60 -0.29
N LYS A 71 -3.23 -13.64 -0.54
CA LYS A 71 -1.99 -13.93 0.21
C LYS A 71 -0.92 -12.84 0.08
N ARG A 72 -0.95 -12.06 -1.00
CA ARG A 72 0.01 -10.98 -1.29
C ARG A 72 -0.48 -9.60 -0.84
N ILE A 73 -1.73 -9.49 -0.42
CA ILE A 73 -2.31 -8.21 0.02
C ILE A 73 -1.61 -7.75 1.32
N CYS A 74 -1.12 -6.51 1.29
CA CYS A 74 -0.50 -5.88 2.44
C CYS A 74 -1.50 -5.75 3.60
N ARG A 75 -1.14 -6.30 4.77
CA ARG A 75 -1.95 -6.23 6.01
C ARG A 75 -1.43 -5.21 7.02
N THR A 76 -0.72 -4.20 6.53
CA THR A 76 -0.26 -3.03 7.32
C THR A 76 0.56 -3.35 8.57
N PHE A 77 1.33 -4.44 8.56
CA PHE A 77 2.22 -4.85 9.66
C PHE A 77 3.30 -3.83 10.04
N SER A 78 3.55 -2.88 9.13
CA SER A 78 4.55 -1.81 9.26
C SER A 78 6.00 -2.28 9.33
N ASP A 79 6.28 -3.55 9.01
CA ASP A 79 7.63 -4.11 8.93
C ASP A 79 8.52 -3.35 7.93
N CYS A 80 7.95 -2.92 6.81
CA CYS A 80 8.59 -2.07 5.81
C CYS A 80 9.03 -0.69 6.32
N THR A 81 8.54 -0.22 7.47
CA THR A 81 9.01 1.03 8.11
C THR A 81 9.76 0.77 9.41
N THR A 82 9.37 -0.25 10.17
CA THR A 82 10.07 -0.66 11.40
C THR A 82 11.48 -1.14 11.11
N ALA A 83 11.70 -1.92 10.05
CA ALA A 83 13.03 -2.41 9.69
C ALA A 83 14.03 -1.27 9.40
N PRO A 84 13.78 -0.33 8.47
CA PRO A 84 14.71 0.77 8.20
C PRO A 84 14.93 1.71 9.37
N ARG A 85 13.93 1.91 10.25
CA ARG A 85 14.12 2.66 11.50
C ARG A 85 15.08 2.00 12.49
N ASN A 86 15.40 0.73 12.29
CA ASN A 86 16.34 -0.05 13.11
C ASN A 86 17.60 -0.45 12.31
N GLY A 87 17.93 0.27 11.24
CA GLY A 87 19.15 0.06 10.45
C GLY A 87 19.14 -1.19 9.57
N MET A 88 17.96 -1.77 9.28
CA MET A 88 17.79 -2.92 8.38
C MET A 88 17.20 -2.47 7.04
N VAL A 89 17.29 -3.29 6.00
CA VAL A 89 16.70 -2.97 4.70
C VAL A 89 15.16 -2.92 4.77
N SER A 90 14.55 -2.01 4.02
CA SER A 90 13.09 -1.96 3.86
C SER A 90 12.58 -3.08 2.96
N GLY A 91 11.44 -3.67 3.30
CA GLY A 91 10.77 -4.71 2.51
C GLY A 91 9.54 -5.31 3.19
N CYS A 92 8.94 -6.33 2.56
CA CYS A 92 7.77 -7.03 3.10
C CYS A 92 8.14 -8.38 3.73
N TYR A 93 8.75 -8.34 4.90
CA TYR A 93 9.18 -9.53 5.66
C TYR A 93 8.15 -10.66 5.84
N PRO A 94 6.84 -10.41 6.09
CA PRO A 94 5.89 -11.50 6.33
C PRO A 94 5.26 -12.10 5.07
N LEU A 95 5.34 -11.44 3.91
CA LEU A 95 4.60 -11.84 2.70
C LEU A 95 5.49 -12.06 1.47
N ASP A 96 6.66 -11.43 1.41
CA ASP A 96 7.62 -11.63 0.34
C ASP A 96 8.62 -12.73 0.74
N GLU A 97 8.75 -13.78 -0.08
CA GLU A 97 9.57 -14.94 0.23
C GLU A 97 11.07 -14.59 0.35
N HIS A 98 11.57 -13.62 -0.42
CA HIS A 98 12.96 -13.18 -0.30
C HIS A 98 13.20 -12.52 1.06
N TYR A 99 12.32 -11.61 1.49
CA TYR A 99 12.49 -10.97 2.81
C TYR A 99 12.20 -11.90 3.98
N LYS A 100 11.27 -12.85 3.82
CA LYS A 100 10.91 -13.83 4.84
C LYS A 100 12.06 -14.79 5.17
N ALA A 101 12.88 -15.13 4.18
CA ALA A 101 14.03 -16.01 4.33
C ALA A 101 15.26 -15.34 4.96
N ARG A 102 15.24 -14.02 5.18
CA ARG A 102 16.38 -13.27 5.71
C ARG A 102 16.45 -13.32 7.24
N ASP A 103 17.66 -13.35 7.77
CA ASP A 103 17.93 -13.27 9.22
C ASP A 103 17.34 -12.00 9.86
N GLU A 104 17.28 -10.91 9.09
CA GLU A 104 16.66 -9.66 9.55
C GLU A 104 15.18 -9.83 9.92
N TYR A 105 14.46 -10.83 9.38
CA TYR A 105 13.08 -11.08 9.80
C TYR A 105 13.00 -11.48 11.27
N GLN A 106 13.85 -12.40 11.71
CA GLN A 106 13.88 -12.86 13.11
C GLN A 106 14.24 -11.71 14.05
N ARG A 107 15.22 -10.89 13.65
CA ARG A 107 15.60 -9.67 14.39
C ARG A 107 14.42 -8.70 14.49
N LEU A 108 13.67 -8.50 13.40
CA LEU A 108 12.50 -7.62 13.38
C LEU A 108 11.38 -8.11 14.29
N LEU A 109 11.10 -9.42 14.32
CA LEU A 109 10.13 -10.02 15.24
C LEU A 109 10.53 -9.79 16.70
N ALA A 110 11.81 -9.93 17.04
CA ALA A 110 12.32 -9.66 18.38
C ALA A 110 12.14 -8.18 18.77
N ILE A 111 12.49 -7.24 17.88
CA ILE A 111 12.32 -5.79 18.09
C ILE A 111 10.85 -5.44 18.35
N LYS A 112 9.93 -5.96 17.51
CA LYS A 112 8.49 -5.67 17.66
C LYS A 112 7.94 -6.23 18.96
N LYS A 113 8.34 -7.45 19.36
CA LYS A 113 7.95 -8.07 20.62
C LYS A 113 8.44 -7.27 21.83
N ALA A 114 9.62 -6.66 21.76
CA ALA A 114 10.13 -5.80 22.82
C ALA A 114 9.40 -4.43 22.89
N ALA A 115 8.87 -3.95 21.76
CA ALA A 115 8.20 -2.65 21.67
C ALA A 115 6.70 -2.67 22.02
N THR A 116 6.05 -3.84 22.00
CA THR A 116 4.65 -3.99 22.45
C THR A 116 4.62 -4.23 23.95
N PRO A 117 4.06 -3.32 24.78
CA PRO A 117 3.85 -3.60 26.20
C PRO A 117 2.96 -4.84 26.35
N ARG A 118 3.30 -5.73 27.27
CA ARG A 118 2.46 -6.87 27.62
C ARG A 118 1.18 -6.42 28.31
#